data_AF-K0JLE2-F1
#
_entry.id   AF-K0JLE2-F1
#
_cell.length_a   1.000
_cell.length_b   1.000
_cell.length_c   1.000
_cell.angle_alpha   90.00
_cell.angle_beta   90.00
_cell.angle_gamma   90.00
#
_symmetry.space_group_name_H-M   'P 1'
#
loop_
_entity.id
_entity.type
_entity.pdbx_description
1 polymer ?
#
loop_
_entity_poly.entity_id
_entity_poly.type
_entity_poly.pdbx_seq_one_letter_code
_entity_poly.pdbx_strand_id
1 'polypeptide(L)'
;MSNIVNIDSNVLRYNNILAIPSIHSRVYFALAVREAFYNFKPDAIVVEQPLNFYKSLKNAVARLPFISLIIREIENEAVYIPIDPCDSIIEAIRLSIDEELPLYTIDKDITSINTNSHYLMPDDYLLNKIGLESFYNEVKNNYSFVKTKTDEERELFMARELANISQKHERILFVCGMSHWDNILNLLKKDKNEIDNEKIEYSEDNNKIFNIHKNSINKVLGEFPFTSYMYEKYRNNELEKFDKIEIIESIFREAKLRYKLPISMLQQKNMMKYLRNLCILDNYILPDYIDMLTASKCMINNDYALEVMEGMEYYPYYTDEDEDYPTIKLNRDPATNGMEGLLKDKKIKLHQYDNIWKTSFKKVHVTTRPKEKYDGEWADTWNKRTNLLSHIPEDVLMEKHMNILRNKIRNMLTEDKAKIEPFKVSIKDGIDMRETIRNYYKKEIYVKEIPKIKGNIGHMVVIFDEEHDENYDWNIVWYSEAHDDSDLILYSTEPGNTLVGPGISKCFFGGYASLMPPQAPYDVWREYARLKKDGIVRNYADLLLYTAIVYSVDKYLGYVAPTPPSNILKEFAKMTTKVEIVYVPLNTFSSETLRKLRHFHVLGAKRLRSIANDYII
;
A
#
# COMPACT_ATOMS: atom_id res chain seq x y z
N MET A 1 -0.16 19.96 -21.80
CA MET A 1 -0.94 20.29 -20.59
C MET A 1 -1.31 21.76 -20.68
N SER A 2 -2.48 22.16 -20.18
CA SER A 2 -2.74 23.58 -19.92
C SER A 2 -1.70 24.09 -18.92
N ASN A 3 -1.17 25.28 -19.15
CA ASN A 3 -0.27 25.93 -18.20
C ASN A 3 -0.97 26.05 -16.84
N ILE A 4 -0.32 25.56 -15.78
CA ILE A 4 -0.80 25.69 -14.40
C ILE A 4 -0.81 27.17 -14.01
N VAL A 5 0.18 27.95 -14.47
CA VAL A 5 0.34 29.36 -14.07
C VAL A 5 0.19 30.29 -15.27
N ASN A 6 -0.74 31.24 -15.15
CA ASN A 6 -0.83 32.37 -16.06
C ASN A 6 0.08 33.51 -15.59
N ILE A 7 1.21 33.71 -16.27
CA ILE A 7 2.21 34.74 -15.91
C ILE A 7 1.71 36.18 -16.10
N ASP A 8 0.63 36.37 -16.85
CA ASP A 8 -0.03 37.67 -17.08
C ASP A 8 -1.30 37.82 -16.21
N SER A 9 -1.40 37.04 -15.14
CA SER A 9 -2.52 37.09 -14.20
C SER A 9 -2.63 38.46 -13.53
N ASN A 10 -3.82 39.06 -13.53
CA ASN A 10 -4.09 40.29 -12.76
C ASN A 10 -4.31 40.03 -11.26
N VAL A 11 -4.42 38.76 -10.86
CA VAL A 11 -4.67 38.34 -9.48
C VAL A 11 -3.38 37.92 -8.79
N LEU A 12 -2.52 37.19 -9.50
CA LEU A 12 -1.27 36.66 -8.96
C LEU A 12 -0.08 37.60 -9.16
N ARG A 13 -0.24 38.67 -9.96
CA ARG A 13 0.84 39.61 -10.28
C ARG A 13 0.60 40.99 -9.68
N TYR A 14 1.69 41.61 -9.23
CA TYR A 14 1.74 43.02 -8.87
C TYR A 14 3.03 43.64 -9.40
N ASN A 15 2.92 44.52 -10.39
CA ASN A 15 4.06 45.12 -11.08
C ASN A 15 5.04 44.05 -11.62
N ASN A 16 6.26 44.02 -11.09
CA ASN A 16 7.33 43.07 -11.40
C ASN A 16 7.30 41.79 -10.55
N ILE A 17 6.35 41.65 -9.63
CA ILE A 17 6.24 40.48 -8.75
C ILE A 17 5.18 39.53 -9.29
N LEU A 18 5.55 38.28 -9.54
CA LEU A 18 4.64 37.16 -9.75
C LEU A 18 4.61 36.31 -8.48
N ALA A 19 3.44 36.22 -7.84
CA ALA A 19 3.25 35.44 -6.64
C ALA A 19 2.70 34.04 -6.93
N ILE A 20 3.20 33.04 -6.20
CA ILE A 20 2.69 31.67 -6.17
C ILE A 20 2.15 31.40 -4.77
N PRO A 21 0.87 31.75 -4.49
CA PRO A 21 0.20 31.38 -3.26
C PRO A 21 -0.01 29.86 -3.25
N SER A 22 0.51 29.18 -2.24
CA SER A 22 0.63 27.73 -2.24
C SER A 22 0.18 27.07 -0.95
N ILE A 23 -0.14 25.79 -1.06
CA ILE A 23 -0.33 24.89 0.08
C ILE A 23 0.95 24.07 0.20
N HIS A 24 1.57 24.12 1.38
CA HIS A 24 2.83 23.44 1.66
C HIS A 24 2.74 21.93 1.48
N SER A 25 3.87 21.34 1.08
CA SER A 25 4.06 19.89 0.90
C SER A 25 3.08 19.25 -0.09
N ARG A 26 2.78 19.96 -1.19
CA ARG A 26 1.87 19.53 -2.27
C ARG A 26 2.53 19.70 -3.64
N VAL A 27 2.72 18.58 -4.32
CA VAL A 27 3.56 18.53 -5.53
C VAL A 27 3.06 19.41 -6.68
N TYR A 28 1.74 19.59 -6.86
CA TYR A 28 1.26 20.44 -7.95
C TYR A 28 1.59 21.92 -7.76
N PHE A 29 1.83 22.37 -6.53
CA PHE A 29 2.34 23.71 -6.28
C PHE A 29 3.84 23.80 -6.55
N ALA A 30 4.63 22.76 -6.26
CA ALA A 30 6.03 22.70 -6.70
C ALA A 30 6.14 22.72 -8.24
N LEU A 31 5.27 21.98 -8.94
CA LEU A 31 5.15 22.06 -10.40
C LEU A 31 4.76 23.45 -10.89
N ALA A 32 3.82 24.13 -10.21
CA ALA A 32 3.44 25.50 -10.52
C ALA A 32 4.62 26.47 -10.39
N VAL A 33 5.44 26.32 -9.34
CA VAL A 33 6.67 27.12 -9.15
C VAL A 33 7.65 26.89 -10.30
N ARG A 34 7.93 25.63 -10.68
CA ARG A 34 8.82 25.30 -11.81
C ARG A 34 8.32 25.88 -13.13
N GLU A 35 7.03 25.71 -13.42
CA GLU A 35 6.42 26.23 -14.63
C GLU A 35 6.49 27.76 -14.68
N ALA A 36 6.13 28.42 -13.56
CA ALA A 36 6.23 29.88 -13.43
C ALA A 36 7.66 30.36 -13.60
N PHE A 37 8.65 29.66 -13.02
CA PHE A 37 10.05 30.00 -13.14
C PHE A 37 10.52 30.02 -14.60
N TYR A 38 10.31 28.94 -15.36
CA TYR A 38 10.77 28.86 -16.75
C TYR A 38 10.01 29.79 -17.70
N ASN A 39 8.73 30.07 -17.42
CA ASN A 39 7.91 30.95 -18.24
C ASN A 39 8.15 32.45 -17.93
N PHE A 40 8.18 32.82 -16.65
CA PHE A 40 8.35 34.21 -16.19
C PHE A 40 9.82 34.66 -16.23
N LYS A 41 10.75 33.71 -16.04
CA LYS A 41 12.21 33.90 -15.99
C LYS A 41 12.63 34.98 -14.98
N PRO A 42 12.37 34.78 -13.67
CA PRO A 42 12.70 35.77 -12.66
C PRO A 42 14.21 36.03 -12.55
N ASP A 43 14.60 37.22 -12.12
CA ASP A 43 15.97 37.59 -11.74
C ASP A 43 16.20 37.54 -10.22
N ALA A 44 15.14 37.35 -9.43
CA ALA A 44 15.23 37.03 -8.01
C ALA A 44 14.08 36.13 -7.53
N ILE A 45 14.38 35.28 -6.56
CA ILE A 45 13.40 34.40 -5.90
C ILE A 45 13.23 34.89 -4.45
N VAL A 46 11.98 35.00 -4.03
CA VAL A 46 11.60 35.42 -2.68
C VAL A 46 10.69 34.36 -2.06
N VAL A 47 10.94 33.99 -0.81
CA VAL A 47 10.15 32.95 -0.12
C VAL A 47 9.71 33.39 1.28
N GLU A 48 8.55 32.87 1.70
CA GLU A 48 8.03 32.98 3.06
C GLU A 48 8.79 32.03 4.01
N GLN A 49 10.05 32.37 4.31
CA GLN A 49 10.81 31.78 5.40
C GLN A 49 11.60 32.87 6.12
N PRO A 50 11.92 32.73 7.41
CA PRO A 50 12.67 33.75 8.12
C PRO A 50 14.17 33.70 7.83
N LEU A 51 14.83 34.86 7.97
CA LEU A 51 16.24 35.03 7.57
C LEU A 51 17.22 34.14 8.36
N ASN A 52 16.91 33.82 9.61
CA ASN A 52 17.73 32.92 10.44
C ASN A 52 17.83 31.50 9.85
N PHE A 53 16.84 31.05 9.06
CA PHE A 53 16.87 29.75 8.40
C PHE A 53 17.60 29.80 7.04
N TYR A 54 18.00 30.97 6.54
CA TYR A 54 18.57 31.11 5.19
C TYR A 54 19.73 30.15 4.90
N LYS A 55 20.73 30.11 5.80
CA LYS A 55 21.93 29.28 5.61
C LYS A 55 21.62 27.79 5.71
N SER A 56 20.81 27.40 6.71
CA SER A 56 20.44 26.00 6.92
C SER A 56 19.52 25.48 5.80
N LEU A 57 18.58 26.29 5.32
CA LEU A 57 17.74 26.01 4.15
C LEU A 57 18.60 25.77 2.92
N LYS A 58 19.50 26.70 2.57
CA LYS A 58 20.34 26.56 1.38
C LYS A 58 21.18 25.28 1.43
N ASN A 59 21.80 24.99 2.58
CA ASN A 59 22.60 23.79 2.77
C ASN A 59 21.77 22.50 2.71
N ALA A 60 20.58 22.49 3.32
CA ALA A 60 19.74 21.31 3.39
C ALA A 60 19.05 21.02 2.04
N VAL A 61 18.57 22.05 1.33
CA VAL A 61 17.96 21.94 0.01
C VAL A 61 18.97 21.50 -1.05
N ALA A 62 20.23 21.96 -0.97
CA ALA A 62 21.30 21.52 -1.87
C ALA A 62 21.58 20.01 -1.81
N ARG A 63 21.12 19.32 -0.77
CA ARG A 63 21.29 17.88 -0.57
C ARG A 63 20.15 17.05 -1.18
N LEU A 64 19.09 17.67 -1.68
CA LEU A 64 18.02 16.93 -2.35
C LEU A 64 18.59 16.10 -3.52
N PRO A 65 18.17 14.83 -3.69
CA PRO A 65 16.96 14.22 -3.13
C PRO A 65 17.10 13.57 -1.73
N PHE A 66 18.19 13.76 -0.99
CA PHE A 66 18.28 13.25 0.39
C PHE A 66 17.40 14.08 1.34
N ILE A 67 16.30 13.48 1.83
CA ILE A 67 15.36 14.16 2.72
C ILE A 67 16.04 14.46 4.06
N SER A 68 15.90 15.70 4.52
CA SER A 68 16.46 16.17 5.80
C SER A 68 15.46 17.03 6.57
N LEU A 69 15.77 17.29 7.83
CA LEU A 69 15.04 18.24 8.69
C LEU A 69 15.98 19.34 9.14
N ILE A 70 15.48 20.57 9.19
CA ILE A 70 16.09 21.64 9.97
C ILE A 70 15.33 21.70 11.29
N ILE A 71 16.03 21.61 12.42
CA ILE A 71 15.46 21.64 13.76
C ILE A 71 16.03 22.82 14.54
N ARG A 72 15.14 23.56 15.18
CA ARG A 72 15.44 24.62 16.14
C ARG A 72 14.83 24.27 17.49
N GLU A 73 15.67 24.05 18.50
CA GLU A 73 15.22 23.79 19.86
C GLU A 73 14.70 25.08 20.51
N ILE A 74 13.52 25.02 21.13
CA ILE A 74 12.88 26.11 21.88
C ILE A 74 12.56 25.58 23.28
N GLU A 75 13.40 25.90 24.26
CA GLU A 75 13.32 25.40 25.64
C GLU A 75 13.28 23.85 25.74
N ASN A 76 12.08 23.28 25.91
CA ASN A 76 11.83 21.84 26.04
C ASN A 76 11.14 21.22 24.82
N GLU A 77 10.81 22.03 23.82
CA GLU A 77 10.21 21.63 22.56
C GLU A 77 11.15 22.00 21.41
N ALA A 78 10.81 21.64 20.18
CA ALA A 78 11.53 22.10 19.02
C ALA A 78 10.60 22.34 17.85
N VAL A 79 10.98 23.30 17.02
CA VAL A 79 10.32 23.56 15.75
C VAL A 79 11.17 22.96 14.63
N TYR A 80 10.53 22.38 13.62
CA TYR A 80 11.24 21.80 12.47
C TYR A 80 10.68 22.26 11.13
N ILE A 81 11.57 22.39 10.15
CA ILE A 81 11.22 22.58 8.74
C ILE A 81 11.61 21.32 7.97
N PRO A 82 10.64 20.63 7.34
CA PRO A 82 10.93 19.51 6.47
C PRO A 82 11.48 19.98 5.12
N ILE A 83 12.57 19.35 4.67
CA ILE A 83 13.06 19.53 3.29
C ILE A 83 12.31 18.54 2.40
N ASP A 84 11.03 18.85 2.14
CA ASP A 84 10.16 18.07 1.26
C ASP A 84 10.34 18.55 -0.19
N PRO A 85 10.80 17.70 -1.13
CA PRO A 85 10.97 18.09 -2.52
C PRO A 85 9.65 18.47 -3.22
N CYS A 86 8.50 18.02 -2.71
CA CYS A 86 7.19 18.39 -3.24
C CYS A 86 6.65 19.70 -2.67
N ASP A 87 7.39 20.39 -1.79
CA ASP A 87 6.99 21.69 -1.27
C ASP A 87 7.38 22.84 -2.23
N SER A 88 6.47 23.79 -2.41
CA SER A 88 6.64 24.93 -3.31
C SER A 88 7.78 25.87 -2.89
N ILE A 89 7.96 26.12 -1.59
CA ILE A 89 9.06 26.95 -1.08
C ILE A 89 10.38 26.21 -1.28
N ILE A 90 10.42 24.92 -0.95
CA ILE A 90 11.63 24.12 -1.12
C ILE A 90 12.04 24.05 -2.59
N GLU A 91 11.09 23.86 -3.52
CA GLU A 91 11.38 23.89 -4.96
C GLU A 91 11.87 25.27 -5.42
N ALA A 92 11.30 26.38 -4.91
CA ALA A 92 11.76 27.72 -5.23
C ALA A 92 13.20 27.95 -4.78
N ILE A 93 13.54 27.53 -3.55
CA ILE A 93 14.91 27.59 -3.05
C ILE A 93 15.83 26.72 -3.92
N ARG A 94 15.39 25.51 -4.30
CA ARG A 94 16.18 24.62 -5.14
C ARG A 94 16.47 25.23 -6.52
N LEU A 95 15.49 25.86 -7.16
CA LEU A 95 15.69 26.59 -8.41
C LEU A 95 16.66 27.76 -8.26
N SER A 96 16.62 28.49 -7.13
CA SER A 96 17.58 29.56 -6.86
C SER A 96 19.02 29.04 -6.75
N ILE A 97 19.21 27.83 -6.21
CA ILE A 97 20.53 27.19 -6.08
C ILE A 97 21.01 26.73 -7.46
N ASP A 98 20.16 25.99 -8.19
CA ASP A 98 20.51 25.40 -9.49
C ASP A 98 20.87 26.45 -10.54
N GLU A 99 20.17 27.59 -10.54
CA GLU A 99 20.35 28.69 -11.52
C GLU A 99 21.18 29.86 -10.96
N GLU A 100 21.75 29.69 -9.76
CA GLU A 100 22.58 30.70 -9.07
C GLU A 100 21.92 32.09 -8.93
N LEU A 101 20.59 32.12 -8.73
CA LEU A 101 19.84 33.36 -8.60
C LEU A 101 19.83 33.91 -7.16
N PRO A 102 19.72 35.24 -6.99
CA PRO A 102 19.46 35.86 -5.70
C PRO A 102 18.21 35.28 -5.00
N LEU A 103 18.41 34.71 -3.82
CA LEU A 103 17.37 34.20 -2.93
C LEU A 103 17.19 35.15 -1.74
N TYR A 104 15.93 35.51 -1.45
CA TYR A 104 15.56 36.29 -0.27
C TYR A 104 14.49 35.56 0.56
N THR A 105 14.74 35.46 1.86
CA THR A 105 13.82 34.91 2.87
C THR A 105 13.26 36.08 3.66
N ILE A 106 11.95 36.32 3.57
CA ILE A 106 11.34 37.60 4.00
C ILE A 106 10.28 37.45 5.10
N ASP A 107 10.21 36.30 5.77
CA ASP A 107 9.26 36.13 6.88
C ASP A 107 9.82 36.63 8.22
N LYS A 108 8.93 36.99 9.14
CA LYS A 108 9.26 37.42 10.50
C LYS A 108 9.60 36.18 11.33
N ASP A 109 10.74 36.19 12.01
CA ASP A 109 11.11 35.11 12.92
C ASP A 109 10.17 35.11 14.14
N ILE A 110 9.31 34.10 14.22
CA ILE A 110 8.38 33.91 15.33
C ILE A 110 8.84 32.73 16.16
N THR A 111 8.93 32.96 17.47
CA THR A 111 9.27 31.94 18.47
C THR A 111 8.03 31.21 19.00
N SER A 112 6.82 31.74 18.78
CA SER A 112 5.58 31.10 19.22
C SER A 112 5.24 29.90 18.34
N ILE A 113 5.05 28.76 18.97
CA ILE A 113 4.58 27.54 18.32
C ILE A 113 3.14 27.75 17.87
N ASN A 114 2.90 27.77 16.56
CA ASN A 114 1.54 27.86 16.03
C ASN A 114 0.84 26.52 16.26
N THR A 115 -0.07 26.48 17.23
CA THR A 115 -0.81 25.26 17.60
C THR A 115 -2.08 25.05 16.79
N ASN A 116 -2.50 26.04 15.99
CA ASN A 116 -3.78 26.03 15.28
C ASN A 116 -3.59 26.02 13.77
N SER A 117 -3.54 24.84 13.18
CA SER A 117 -3.45 24.75 11.72
C SER A 117 -3.92 23.42 11.14
N HIS A 118 -5.21 23.14 11.30
CA HIS A 118 -5.85 22.06 10.58
C HIS A 118 -7.03 22.62 9.78
N TYR A 119 -6.74 23.16 8.60
CA TYR A 119 -7.79 23.43 7.63
C TYR A 119 -7.82 22.29 6.60
N LEU A 120 -9.02 21.83 6.28
CA LEU A 120 -9.25 20.92 5.16
C LEU A 120 -9.23 21.75 3.87
N MET A 121 -8.26 21.49 2.99
CA MET A 121 -8.11 22.23 1.72
C MET A 121 -8.46 21.35 0.52
N PRO A 122 -8.84 21.95 -0.63
CA PRO A 122 -9.09 21.20 -1.85
C PRO A 122 -7.85 20.46 -2.36
N ASP A 123 -8.05 19.40 -3.16
CA ASP A 123 -6.98 18.67 -3.82
C ASP A 123 -6.13 19.55 -4.74
N ASP A 124 -4.81 19.47 -4.60
CA ASP A 124 -3.85 20.15 -5.46
C ASP A 124 -3.89 19.63 -6.91
N TYR A 125 -4.42 18.42 -7.13
CA TYR A 125 -4.64 17.88 -8.48
C TYR A 125 -5.50 18.80 -9.36
N LEU A 126 -6.40 19.60 -8.78
CA LEU A 126 -7.23 20.54 -9.53
C LEU A 126 -6.42 21.62 -10.25
N LEU A 127 -5.22 21.95 -9.77
CA LEU A 127 -4.34 22.93 -10.43
C LEU A 127 -4.08 22.55 -11.90
N ASN A 128 -3.98 21.25 -12.20
CA ASN A 128 -3.76 20.78 -13.57
C ASN A 128 -4.98 20.92 -14.49
N LYS A 129 -6.19 21.19 -13.95
CA LYS A 129 -7.43 21.35 -14.70
C LYS A 129 -7.85 22.81 -14.84
N ILE A 130 -7.80 23.56 -13.74
CA ILE A 130 -8.33 24.94 -13.70
C ILE A 130 -7.24 26.01 -13.60
N GLY A 131 -5.98 25.62 -13.34
CA GLY A 131 -4.88 26.56 -13.12
C GLY A 131 -4.88 27.21 -11.74
N LEU A 132 -3.74 27.80 -11.38
CA LEU A 132 -3.50 28.38 -10.05
C LEU A 132 -4.38 29.59 -9.76
N GLU A 133 -4.65 30.46 -10.74
CA GLU A 133 -5.45 31.67 -10.53
C GLU A 133 -6.90 31.34 -10.15
N SER A 134 -7.55 30.44 -10.92
CA SER A 134 -8.91 30.00 -10.60
C SER A 134 -8.95 29.24 -9.28
N PHE A 135 -7.98 28.36 -9.02
CA PHE A 135 -7.87 27.66 -7.75
C PHE A 135 -7.74 28.62 -6.57
N TYR A 136 -6.88 29.63 -6.68
CA TYR A 136 -6.68 30.65 -5.64
C TYR A 136 -7.93 31.47 -5.37
N ASN A 137 -8.62 31.93 -6.41
CA ASN A 137 -9.87 32.68 -6.25
C ASN A 137 -10.95 31.85 -5.54
N GLU A 138 -11.10 30.57 -5.90
CA GLU A 138 -12.05 29.69 -5.23
C GLU A 138 -11.70 29.46 -3.76
N VAL A 139 -10.42 29.23 -3.44
CA VAL A 139 -10.00 29.07 -2.04
C VAL A 139 -10.24 30.36 -1.26
N LYS A 140 -9.81 31.50 -1.78
CA LYS A 140 -9.98 32.81 -1.14
C LYS A 140 -11.45 33.14 -0.87
N ASN A 141 -12.35 32.81 -1.78
CA ASN A 141 -13.77 33.17 -1.67
C ASN A 141 -14.56 32.23 -0.74
N ASN A 142 -14.16 30.96 -0.64
CA ASN A 142 -14.92 29.94 0.09
C ASN A 142 -14.29 29.55 1.44
N TYR A 143 -13.03 29.88 1.69
CA TYR A 143 -12.33 29.53 2.92
C TYR A 143 -11.93 30.76 3.73
N SER A 144 -12.24 30.72 5.03
CA SER A 144 -11.82 31.74 5.99
C SER A 144 -10.60 31.26 6.77
N PHE A 145 -9.48 31.94 6.58
CA PHE A 145 -8.28 31.72 7.39
C PHE A 145 -8.40 32.51 8.69
N VAL A 146 -8.28 31.83 9.84
CA VAL A 146 -8.18 32.49 11.14
C VAL A 146 -6.84 33.20 11.18
N LYS A 147 -6.87 34.53 11.26
CA LYS A 147 -5.67 35.36 11.37
C LYS A 147 -5.45 35.76 12.82
N THR A 148 -4.22 35.56 13.28
CA THR A 148 -3.75 36.05 14.56
C THR A 148 -3.06 37.40 14.39
N LYS A 149 -2.85 38.13 15.49
CA LYS A 149 -2.05 39.37 15.47
C LYS A 149 -0.62 39.11 14.94
N THR A 150 -0.05 37.95 15.25
CA THR A 150 1.22 37.47 14.70
C THR A 150 1.19 37.36 13.18
N ASP A 151 0.10 36.87 12.57
CA ASP A 151 -0.02 36.79 11.10
C ASP A 151 -0.03 38.20 10.46
N GLU A 152 -0.74 39.15 11.06
CA GLU A 152 -0.75 40.54 10.60
C GLU A 152 0.66 41.16 10.64
N GLU A 153 1.43 40.87 11.70
CA GLU A 153 2.82 41.32 11.82
C GLU A 153 3.75 40.67 10.79
N ARG A 154 3.58 39.37 10.49
CA ARG A 154 4.33 38.66 9.43
C ARG A 154 4.03 39.25 8.06
N GLU A 155 2.75 39.42 7.74
CA GLU A 155 2.32 39.95 6.44
C GLU A 155 2.78 41.39 6.22
N LEU A 156 2.73 42.21 7.28
CA LEU A 156 3.29 43.55 7.26
C LEU A 156 4.78 43.49 6.97
N PHE A 157 5.54 42.68 7.71
CA PHE A 157 6.99 42.50 7.52
C PHE A 157 7.33 42.03 6.10
N MET A 158 6.68 40.96 5.62
CA MET A 158 6.83 40.44 4.25
C MET A 158 6.56 41.50 3.20
N ALA A 159 5.49 42.28 3.34
CA ALA A 159 5.15 43.35 2.39
C ALA A 159 6.24 44.44 2.34
N ARG A 160 6.84 44.81 3.49
CA ARG A 160 7.94 45.81 3.51
C ARG A 160 9.16 45.30 2.76
N GLU A 161 9.62 44.10 3.09
CA GLU A 161 10.82 43.51 2.50
C GLU A 161 10.63 43.29 1.00
N LEU A 162 9.46 42.78 0.58
CA LEU A 162 9.12 42.60 -0.83
C LEU A 162 9.06 43.94 -1.59
N ALA A 163 8.56 45.02 -0.97
CA ALA A 163 8.59 46.36 -1.57
C ALA A 163 10.01 46.95 -1.71
N ASN A 164 10.94 46.57 -0.82
CA ASN A 164 12.35 46.96 -0.90
C ASN A 164 13.10 46.17 -1.97
N ILE A 165 12.86 44.86 -2.05
CA ILE A 165 13.48 43.96 -3.04
C ILE A 165 12.98 44.29 -4.45
N SER A 166 11.70 44.61 -4.62
CA SER A 166 11.11 44.99 -5.92
C SER A 166 11.68 46.25 -6.55
N GLN A 167 12.42 47.07 -5.81
CA GLN A 167 13.15 48.22 -6.36
C GLN A 167 14.51 47.84 -6.97
N LYS A 168 15.02 46.64 -6.65
CA LYS A 168 16.37 46.18 -7.02
C LYS A 168 16.38 45.15 -8.15
N HIS A 169 15.21 44.61 -8.52
CA HIS A 169 15.04 43.50 -9.46
C HIS A 169 13.92 43.77 -10.45
N GLU A 170 14.04 43.24 -11.66
CA GLU A 170 13.08 43.46 -12.75
C GLU A 170 11.90 42.47 -12.72
N ARG A 171 12.11 41.24 -12.22
CA ARG A 171 11.14 40.14 -12.23
C ARG A 171 11.33 39.23 -11.02
N ILE A 172 10.46 39.39 -10.04
CA ILE A 172 10.51 38.61 -8.80
C ILE A 172 9.50 37.47 -8.85
N LEU A 173 9.96 36.25 -8.58
CA LEU A 173 9.08 35.13 -8.25
C LEU A 173 8.96 35.04 -6.73
N PHE A 174 7.76 35.31 -6.20
CA PHE A 174 7.47 35.24 -4.78
C PHE A 174 6.65 34.00 -4.46
N VAL A 175 7.10 33.14 -3.54
CA VAL A 175 6.37 31.94 -3.11
C VAL A 175 5.99 32.07 -1.65
N CYS A 176 4.69 31.95 -1.38
CA CYS A 176 4.14 32.11 -0.03
C CYS A 176 2.95 31.18 0.21
N GLY A 177 2.56 31.06 1.47
CA GLY A 177 1.35 30.43 1.92
C GLY A 177 0.11 31.15 1.40
N MET A 178 -0.88 30.37 0.96
CA MET A 178 -2.08 30.87 0.31
C MET A 178 -2.87 31.90 1.14
N SER A 179 -2.80 31.82 2.47
CA SER A 179 -3.46 32.73 3.41
C SER A 179 -2.90 34.16 3.39
N HIS A 180 -1.65 34.34 2.96
CA HIS A 180 -0.92 35.60 3.12
C HIS A 180 -0.98 36.52 1.90
N TRP A 181 -1.08 35.97 0.69
CA TRP A 181 -0.95 36.74 -0.55
C TRP A 181 -1.91 37.94 -0.65
N ASP A 182 -3.19 37.77 -0.31
CA ASP A 182 -4.18 38.85 -0.47
C ASP A 182 -3.86 40.07 0.42
N ASN A 183 -3.44 39.81 1.65
CA ASN A 183 -3.09 40.87 2.59
C ASN A 183 -1.79 41.56 2.19
N ILE A 184 -0.77 40.79 1.80
CA ILE A 184 0.49 41.32 1.29
C ILE A 184 0.21 42.21 0.09
N LEU A 185 -0.62 41.76 -0.87
CA LEU A 185 -1.00 42.55 -2.04
C LEU A 185 -1.73 43.84 -1.65
N ASN A 186 -2.65 43.80 -0.69
CA ASN A 186 -3.34 44.99 -0.19
C ASN A 186 -2.39 45.98 0.49
N LEU A 187 -1.40 45.49 1.22
CA LEU A 187 -0.36 46.30 1.86
C LEU A 187 0.60 46.93 0.83
N LEU A 188 1.00 46.18 -0.19
CA LEU A 188 1.85 46.66 -1.28
C LEU A 188 1.19 47.77 -2.13
N LYS A 189 -0.15 47.82 -2.14
CA LYS A 189 -0.94 48.87 -2.80
C LYS A 189 -1.11 50.14 -1.95
N LYS A 190 -0.87 50.09 -0.65
CA LYS A 190 -0.92 51.25 0.24
C LYS A 190 0.34 52.11 0.10
N ASP A 191 0.23 53.38 0.47
CA ASP A 191 1.33 54.35 0.33
C ASP A 191 2.56 53.92 1.14
N LYS A 192 3.76 54.00 0.53
CA LYS A 192 5.02 53.47 1.10
C LYS A 192 5.40 54.09 2.45
N ASN A 193 4.89 55.27 2.77
CA ASN A 193 5.26 56.03 3.98
C ASN A 193 4.62 55.50 5.27
N GLU A 194 3.64 54.59 5.21
CA GLU A 194 3.03 53.96 6.41
C GLU A 194 3.76 52.68 6.86
N ILE A 195 4.80 52.28 6.13
CA ILE A 195 5.44 50.95 6.26
C ILE A 195 6.71 51.01 7.13
N ASP A 196 6.99 52.08 7.88
CA ASP A 196 8.27 52.20 8.61
C ASP A 196 8.14 52.27 10.14
N ASN A 197 9.20 51.82 10.84
CA ASN A 197 9.51 51.93 12.29
C ASN A 197 9.55 50.65 13.16
N GLU A 198 10.13 49.53 12.72
CA GLU A 198 10.69 48.56 13.68
C GLU A 198 12.10 48.14 13.29
N LYS A 199 13.05 48.24 14.24
CA LYS A 199 14.39 47.68 14.09
C LYS A 199 14.30 46.16 14.20
N ILE A 200 14.93 45.49 13.24
CA ILE A 200 15.01 44.03 13.18
C ILE A 200 16.06 43.57 14.19
N GLU A 201 15.65 42.83 15.21
CA GLU A 201 16.57 42.05 16.05
C GLU A 201 16.69 40.66 15.45
N TYR A 202 17.87 40.34 14.93
CA TYR A 202 18.18 38.99 14.46
C TYR A 202 18.59 38.13 15.66
N SER A 203 17.88 37.03 15.89
CA SER A 203 18.24 36.01 16.86
C SER A 203 19.46 35.22 16.36
N GLU A 204 20.26 34.67 17.29
CA GLU A 204 21.40 33.80 16.92
C GLU A 204 20.92 32.50 16.24
N ASP A 205 21.68 32.07 15.22
CA ASP A 205 21.40 30.89 14.40
C ASP A 205 21.69 29.59 15.19
N ASN A 206 20.67 29.08 15.90
CA ASN A 206 20.71 27.80 16.62
C ASN A 206 20.10 26.63 15.82
N ASN A 207 19.96 26.79 14.50
CA ASN A 207 19.35 25.80 13.62
C ASN A 207 20.34 24.66 13.29
N LYS A 208 19.87 23.42 13.34
CA LYS A 208 20.68 22.24 13.00
C LYS A 208 20.00 21.38 11.94
N ILE A 209 20.78 20.87 11.00
CA ILE A 209 20.31 19.95 9.96
C ILE A 209 20.46 18.52 10.48
N PHE A 210 19.45 17.69 10.24
CA PHE A 210 19.40 16.28 10.60
C PHE A 210 19.04 15.41 9.39
N ASN A 211 19.68 14.25 9.31
CA ASN A 211 19.27 13.16 8.42
C ASN A 211 18.02 12.48 8.97
N ILE A 212 17.12 12.01 8.11
CA ILE A 212 15.91 11.33 8.55
C ILE A 212 16.10 9.83 8.36
N HIS A 213 15.94 9.07 9.45
CA HIS A 213 15.95 7.61 9.38
C HIS A 213 14.88 7.09 8.39
N LYS A 214 15.22 6.12 7.52
CA LYS A 214 14.33 5.51 6.49
C LYS A 214 12.86 5.32 6.91
N ASN A 215 12.62 4.66 8.04
CA ASN A 215 11.28 4.44 8.63
C ASN A 215 10.50 5.70 9.06
N SER A 216 11.07 6.90 8.88
CA SER A 216 10.49 8.19 9.29
C SER A 216 10.18 9.08 8.09
N ILE A 217 10.58 8.73 6.87
CA ILE A 217 10.37 9.54 5.66
C ILE A 217 8.89 9.84 5.43
N ASN A 218 8.03 8.81 5.53
CA ASN A 218 6.57 8.94 5.41
C ASN A 218 5.92 9.81 6.50
N LYS A 219 6.65 10.20 7.55
CA LYS A 219 6.15 11.11 8.60
C LYS A 219 6.47 12.56 8.30
N VAL A 220 7.45 12.82 7.42
CA VAL A 220 7.99 14.15 7.12
C VAL A 220 7.44 14.70 5.82
N LEU A 221 7.31 13.85 4.80
CA LEU A 221 6.77 14.24 3.50
C LEU A 221 5.26 14.45 3.58
N GLY A 222 4.75 15.47 2.87
CA GLY A 222 3.31 15.70 2.73
C GLY A 222 2.65 14.79 1.69
N GLU A 223 3.41 14.41 0.67
CA GLU A 223 3.00 13.40 -0.32
C GLU A 223 3.43 11.98 0.09
N PHE A 224 2.93 10.97 -0.60
CA PHE A 224 3.50 9.62 -0.46
C PHE A 224 4.98 9.66 -0.85
N PRO A 225 5.87 8.98 -0.11
CA PRO A 225 7.28 8.87 -0.50
C PRO A 225 7.45 8.45 -1.96
N PHE A 226 6.63 7.53 -2.46
CA PHE A 226 6.65 7.15 -3.88
C PHE A 226 6.28 8.29 -4.84
N THR A 227 5.31 9.14 -4.48
CA THR A 227 4.97 10.34 -5.27
C THR A 227 6.15 11.31 -5.31
N SER A 228 6.82 11.55 -4.17
CA SER A 228 8.02 12.39 -4.12
C SER A 228 9.17 11.81 -4.94
N TYR A 229 9.34 10.48 -4.95
CA TYR A 229 10.31 9.82 -5.82
C TYR A 229 9.99 10.03 -7.31
N MET A 230 8.74 9.89 -7.71
CA MET A 230 8.31 10.13 -9.09
C MET A 230 8.48 11.61 -9.47
N TYR A 231 8.32 12.53 -8.52
CA TYR A 231 8.58 13.95 -8.75
C TYR A 231 10.08 14.22 -9.02
N GLU A 232 10.99 13.62 -8.25
CA GLU A 232 12.43 13.71 -8.51
C GLU A 232 12.80 13.16 -9.89
N LYS A 233 12.22 12.04 -10.31
CA LYS A 233 12.42 11.51 -11.66
C LYS A 233 11.92 12.44 -12.74
N TYR A 234 10.75 13.05 -12.56
CA TYR A 234 10.24 14.05 -13.49
C TYR A 234 11.15 15.27 -13.56
N ARG A 235 11.65 15.75 -12.41
CA ARG A 235 12.59 16.87 -12.32
C ARG A 235 13.89 16.60 -13.07
N ASN A 236 14.40 15.38 -13.00
CA ASN A 236 15.62 14.94 -13.69
C ASN A 236 15.39 14.59 -15.18
N ASN A 237 14.19 14.86 -15.72
CA ASN A 237 13.79 14.51 -17.09
C ASN A 237 13.83 13.00 -17.38
N GLU A 238 13.71 12.15 -16.35
CA GLU A 238 13.55 10.69 -16.50
C GLU A 238 12.10 10.28 -16.76
N LEU A 239 11.15 11.20 -16.55
CA LEU A 239 9.73 11.03 -16.88
C LEU A 239 9.27 12.17 -17.80
N GLU A 240 8.56 11.83 -18.86
CA GLU A 240 8.02 12.82 -19.81
C GLU A 240 6.88 13.66 -19.20
N LYS A 241 6.11 13.05 -18.29
CA LYS A 241 4.94 13.67 -17.66
C LYS A 241 4.81 13.26 -16.21
N PHE A 242 4.24 14.15 -15.41
CA PHE A 242 3.87 13.89 -14.03
C PHE A 242 2.35 13.93 -13.89
N ASP A 243 1.75 12.84 -13.40
CA ASP A 243 0.32 12.77 -13.09
C ASP A 243 0.08 11.88 -11.86
N LYS A 244 -0.57 12.42 -10.83
CA LYS A 244 -0.86 11.70 -9.58
C LYS A 244 -1.75 10.47 -9.78
N ILE A 245 -2.71 10.49 -10.70
CA ILE A 245 -3.60 9.34 -10.92
C ILE A 245 -2.81 8.19 -11.52
N GLU A 246 -1.93 8.47 -12.49
CA GLU A 246 -1.03 7.46 -13.08
C GLU A 246 -0.04 6.90 -12.06
N ILE A 247 0.44 7.73 -11.12
CA ILE A 247 1.29 7.30 -10.00
C ILE A 247 0.52 6.36 -9.06
N ILE A 248 -0.70 6.72 -8.64
CA ILE A 248 -1.56 5.88 -7.80
C ILE A 248 -1.86 4.54 -8.49
N GLU A 249 -2.17 4.56 -9.79
CA GLU A 249 -2.37 3.34 -10.57
C GLU A 249 -1.10 2.46 -10.57
N SER A 250 0.06 3.08 -10.73
CA SER A 250 1.35 2.39 -10.70
C SER A 250 1.60 1.72 -9.34
N ILE A 251 1.28 2.38 -8.22
CA ILE A 251 1.37 1.77 -6.87
C ILE A 251 0.55 0.47 -6.80
N PHE A 252 -0.71 0.50 -7.26
CA PHE A 252 -1.55 -0.70 -7.26
C PHE A 252 -1.07 -1.78 -8.23
N ARG A 253 -0.55 -1.40 -9.40
CA ARG A 253 -0.02 -2.34 -10.39
C ARG A 253 1.20 -3.07 -9.83
N GLU A 254 2.15 -2.34 -9.24
CA GLU A 254 3.34 -2.93 -8.64
C GLU A 254 3.01 -3.79 -7.40
N ALA A 255 2.08 -3.32 -6.55
CA ALA A 255 1.59 -4.11 -5.41
C ALA A 255 0.96 -5.44 -5.87
N LYS A 256 0.20 -5.45 -6.97
CA LYS A 256 -0.36 -6.67 -7.56
C LYS A 256 0.72 -7.65 -8.04
N LEU A 257 1.82 -7.15 -8.61
CA LEU A 257 2.95 -7.98 -9.05
C LEU A 257 3.66 -8.60 -7.85
N ARG A 258 3.93 -7.82 -6.78
CA ARG A 258 4.56 -8.32 -5.56
C ARG A 258 3.68 -9.31 -4.77
N TYR A 259 2.37 -9.12 -4.80
CA TYR A 259 1.41 -9.97 -4.08
C TYR A 259 1.41 -11.44 -4.56
N LYS A 260 1.83 -11.72 -5.81
CA LYS A 260 1.95 -13.05 -6.46
C LYS A 260 0.69 -13.92 -6.53
N LEU A 261 -0.39 -13.56 -5.83
CA LEU A 261 -1.67 -14.26 -5.85
C LEU A 261 -2.63 -13.63 -6.87
N PRO A 262 -3.50 -14.43 -7.50
CA PRO A 262 -4.42 -13.93 -8.52
C PRO A 262 -5.47 -12.99 -7.89
N ILE A 263 -5.53 -11.76 -8.39
CA ILE A 263 -6.61 -10.81 -8.11
C ILE A 263 -7.50 -10.74 -9.35
N SER A 264 -8.78 -11.12 -9.20
CA SER A 264 -9.73 -11.07 -10.31
C SER A 264 -10.00 -9.64 -10.76
N MET A 265 -10.31 -9.46 -12.05
CA MET A 265 -10.69 -8.15 -12.60
C MET A 265 -11.91 -7.55 -11.90
N LEU A 266 -12.84 -8.38 -11.44
CA LEU A 266 -14.00 -7.92 -10.67
C LEU A 266 -13.60 -7.38 -9.29
N GLN A 267 -12.71 -8.07 -8.56
CA GLN A 267 -12.18 -7.57 -7.29
C GLN A 267 -11.45 -6.24 -7.47
N GLN A 268 -10.59 -6.14 -8.48
CA GLN A 268 -9.87 -4.89 -8.78
C GLN A 268 -10.83 -3.75 -9.12
N LYS A 269 -11.84 -4.01 -9.97
CA LYS A 269 -12.88 -3.02 -10.30
C LYS A 269 -13.66 -2.58 -9.06
N ASN A 270 -14.05 -3.52 -8.20
CA ASN A 270 -14.77 -3.22 -6.97
C ASN A 270 -13.90 -2.44 -5.99
N MET A 271 -12.60 -2.74 -5.91
CA MET A 271 -11.64 -1.99 -5.12
C MET A 271 -11.53 -0.54 -5.58
N MET A 272 -11.33 -0.30 -6.89
CA MET A 272 -11.25 1.06 -7.42
C MET A 272 -12.57 1.83 -7.25
N LYS A 273 -13.72 1.16 -7.42
CA LYS A 273 -15.03 1.77 -7.16
C LYS A 273 -15.19 2.14 -5.69
N TYR A 274 -14.77 1.27 -4.78
CA TYR A 274 -14.83 1.51 -3.34
C TYR A 274 -13.90 2.66 -2.94
N LEU A 275 -12.66 2.68 -3.44
CA LEU A 275 -11.70 3.77 -3.25
C LEU A 275 -12.27 5.12 -3.69
N ARG A 276 -12.79 5.20 -4.92
CA ARG A 276 -13.45 6.40 -5.44
C ARG A 276 -14.61 6.85 -4.55
N ASN A 277 -15.42 5.91 -4.06
CA ASN A 277 -16.53 6.25 -3.17
C ASN A 277 -16.03 6.77 -1.81
N LEU A 278 -14.89 6.29 -1.29
CA LEU A 278 -14.27 6.85 -0.09
C LEU A 278 -13.86 8.31 -0.30
N CYS A 279 -13.24 8.63 -1.44
CA CYS A 279 -12.87 10.01 -1.77
C CYS A 279 -14.11 10.92 -1.87
N ILE A 280 -15.16 10.47 -2.57
CA ILE A 280 -16.41 11.22 -2.71
C ILE A 280 -17.06 11.50 -1.35
N LEU A 281 -17.03 10.53 -0.42
CA LEU A 281 -17.59 10.71 0.93
C LEU A 281 -16.87 11.81 1.72
N ASP A 282 -15.57 11.98 1.49
CA ASP A 282 -14.76 13.01 2.15
C ASP A 282 -14.68 14.32 1.34
N ASN A 283 -15.40 14.42 0.21
CA ASN A 283 -15.32 15.53 -0.74
C ASN A 283 -13.93 15.76 -1.35
N TYR A 284 -13.14 14.68 -1.50
CA TYR A 284 -11.86 14.68 -2.23
C TYR A 284 -11.99 13.98 -3.57
N ILE A 285 -11.11 14.34 -4.50
CA ILE A 285 -10.94 13.71 -5.81
C ILE A 285 -9.90 12.59 -5.73
N LEU A 286 -8.79 12.84 -5.01
CA LEU A 286 -7.73 11.87 -4.85
C LEU A 286 -7.84 11.13 -3.51
N PRO A 287 -7.46 9.85 -3.46
CA PRO A 287 -7.40 9.11 -2.21
C PRO A 287 -6.18 9.52 -1.39
N ASP A 288 -6.33 9.49 -0.07
CA ASP A 288 -5.20 9.59 0.83
C ASP A 288 -4.60 8.21 1.18
N TYR A 289 -3.58 8.22 2.03
CA TYR A 289 -2.89 7.01 2.49
C TYR A 289 -3.85 5.99 3.12
N ILE A 290 -4.81 6.48 3.90
CA ILE A 290 -5.74 5.67 4.66
C ILE A 290 -6.82 5.09 3.76
N ASP A 291 -7.31 5.85 2.78
CA ASP A 291 -8.27 5.40 1.78
C ASP A 291 -7.69 4.27 0.93
N MET A 292 -6.45 4.40 0.45
CA MET A 292 -5.76 3.35 -0.32
C MET A 292 -5.60 2.06 0.49
N LEU A 293 -5.21 2.15 1.77
CA LEU A 293 -5.09 0.99 2.64
C LEU A 293 -6.45 0.37 2.98
N THR A 294 -7.46 1.19 3.27
CA THR A 294 -8.82 0.71 3.57
C THR A 294 -9.36 -0.08 2.38
N ALA A 295 -9.26 0.49 1.18
CA ALA A 295 -9.77 -0.15 -0.02
C ALA A 295 -9.07 -1.48 -0.30
N SER A 296 -7.74 -1.50 -0.19
CA SER A 296 -6.92 -2.70 -0.38
C SER A 296 -7.27 -3.79 0.64
N LYS A 297 -7.36 -3.42 1.93
CA LYS A 297 -7.63 -4.34 3.03
C LYS A 297 -9.03 -4.94 2.94
N CYS A 298 -10.04 -4.10 2.72
CA CYS A 298 -11.44 -4.52 2.75
C CYS A 298 -11.85 -5.30 1.48
N MET A 299 -11.30 -4.94 0.32
CA MET A 299 -11.73 -5.53 -0.95
C MET A 299 -10.88 -6.73 -1.36
N ILE A 300 -9.65 -6.85 -0.85
CA ILE A 300 -8.74 -7.97 -1.15
C ILE A 300 -8.36 -8.69 0.14
N ASN A 301 -7.46 -8.13 0.97
CA ASN A 301 -7.08 -8.62 2.30
C ASN A 301 -5.91 -7.81 2.89
N ASN A 302 -5.51 -8.16 4.12
CA ASN A 302 -4.40 -7.54 4.84
C ASN A 302 -3.04 -7.70 4.12
N ASP A 303 -2.73 -8.86 3.53
CA ASP A 303 -1.47 -9.08 2.81
C ASP A 303 -1.33 -8.11 1.64
N TYR A 304 -2.36 -7.99 0.79
CA TYR A 304 -2.34 -7.04 -0.33
C TYR A 304 -2.27 -5.59 0.15
N ALA A 305 -2.92 -5.26 1.28
CA ALA A 305 -2.80 -3.93 1.86
C ALA A 305 -1.36 -3.60 2.30
N LEU A 306 -0.59 -4.58 2.79
CA LEU A 306 0.83 -4.41 3.09
C LEU A 306 1.64 -4.15 1.82
N GLU A 307 1.37 -4.86 0.73
CA GLU A 307 2.05 -4.62 -0.56
C GLU A 307 1.81 -3.21 -1.11
N VAL A 308 0.58 -2.70 -0.94
CA VAL A 308 0.23 -1.31 -1.28
C VAL A 308 0.93 -0.33 -0.34
N MET A 309 0.97 -0.63 0.96
CA MET A 309 1.69 0.17 1.97
C MET A 309 3.17 0.34 1.61
N GLU A 310 3.86 -0.76 1.32
CA GLU A 310 5.26 -0.75 0.89
C GLU A 310 5.45 0.02 -0.43
N GLY A 311 4.49 -0.08 -1.35
CA GLY A 311 4.48 0.67 -2.60
C GLY A 311 4.37 2.19 -2.37
N MET A 312 3.52 2.62 -1.45
CA MET A 312 3.38 4.04 -1.09
C MET A 312 4.63 4.58 -0.35
N GLU A 313 5.21 3.77 0.53
CA GLU A 313 6.37 4.13 1.36
C GLU A 313 7.72 4.03 0.62
N TYR A 314 7.73 3.55 -0.61
CA TYR A 314 8.96 3.39 -1.39
C TYR A 314 9.62 4.73 -1.73
N TYR A 315 10.85 4.92 -1.26
CA TYR A 315 11.72 6.05 -1.62
C TYR A 315 13.18 5.57 -1.67
N PRO A 316 13.83 5.55 -2.84
CA PRO A 316 15.15 4.93 -2.99
C PRO A 316 16.31 5.84 -2.56
N TYR A 317 16.09 7.16 -2.46
CA TYR A 317 17.14 8.12 -2.09
C TYR A 317 17.27 8.20 -0.56
N TYR A 318 18.08 7.29 -0.01
CA TYR A 318 18.42 7.26 1.41
C TYR A 318 19.85 6.79 1.57
N THR A 319 20.58 7.37 2.51
CA THR A 319 21.94 6.95 2.85
C THR A 319 22.08 6.83 4.37
N ASP A 320 22.64 5.70 4.82
CA ASP A 320 23.06 5.50 6.21
C ASP A 320 24.47 6.07 6.48
N GLU A 321 25.16 6.54 5.43
CA GLU A 321 26.60 6.83 5.43
C GLU A 321 26.94 8.33 5.45
N ASP A 322 25.95 9.22 5.44
CA ASP A 322 26.20 10.66 5.51
C ASP A 322 26.53 11.06 6.96
N GLU A 323 27.83 10.99 7.29
CA GLU A 323 28.39 11.36 8.60
C GLU A 323 28.34 12.87 8.88
N ASP A 324 28.08 13.71 7.87
CA ASP A 324 28.11 15.17 8.03
C ASP A 324 26.97 15.67 8.95
N TYR A 325 25.88 14.90 9.05
CA TYR A 325 24.71 15.26 9.84
C TYR A 325 24.19 14.11 10.70
N PRO A 326 23.76 14.39 11.95
CA PRO A 326 23.16 13.38 12.82
C PRO A 326 21.82 12.87 12.27
N THR A 327 21.57 11.58 12.40
CA THR A 327 20.30 10.95 12.00
C THR A 327 19.27 10.98 13.13
N ILE A 328 18.07 11.48 12.83
CA ILE A 328 16.91 11.49 13.72
C ILE A 328 15.89 10.43 13.31
N LYS A 329 15.36 9.71 14.30
CA LYS A 329 14.21 8.83 14.14
C LYS A 329 12.97 9.48 14.75
N LEU A 330 11.91 9.54 13.95
CA LEU A 330 10.67 10.20 14.34
C LEU A 330 9.61 9.17 14.74
N ASN A 331 8.93 9.47 15.83
CA ASN A 331 7.79 8.72 16.32
C ASN A 331 6.57 9.65 16.37
N ARG A 332 5.37 9.07 16.27
CA ARG A 332 4.14 9.79 16.59
C ARG A 332 3.71 9.36 17.98
N ASP A 333 3.42 10.32 18.84
CA ASP A 333 2.81 10.06 20.14
C ASP A 333 1.40 9.48 19.92
N PRO A 334 1.09 8.26 20.40
CA PRO A 334 -0.22 7.65 20.22
C PRO A 334 -1.37 8.43 20.89
N ALA A 335 -1.09 9.19 21.95
CA ALA A 335 -2.09 9.92 22.73
C ALA A 335 -2.39 11.30 22.14
N THR A 336 -1.35 12.06 21.78
CA THR A 336 -1.51 13.42 21.26
C THR A 336 -1.49 13.49 19.73
N ASN A 337 -1.06 12.42 19.05
CA ASN A 337 -0.75 12.39 17.63
C ASN A 337 0.30 13.45 17.21
N GLY A 338 1.04 14.01 18.18
CA GLY A 338 2.16 14.91 17.96
C GLY A 338 3.39 14.15 17.49
N MET A 339 4.30 14.84 16.81
CA MET A 339 5.56 14.24 16.38
C MET A 339 6.61 14.39 17.48
N GLU A 340 7.35 13.31 17.73
CA GLU A 340 8.45 13.28 18.69
C GLU A 340 9.73 12.81 17.99
N GLY A 341 10.84 13.45 18.34
CA GLY A 341 12.17 13.06 17.90
C GLY A 341 13.06 12.71 19.08
N LEU A 342 13.96 11.74 18.89
CA LEU A 342 15.03 11.47 19.86
C LEU A 342 16.27 12.27 19.46
N LEU A 343 16.61 13.32 20.21
CA LEU A 343 17.83 14.10 20.06
C LEU A 343 18.76 13.83 21.24
N LYS A 344 19.94 13.24 21.00
CA LYS A 344 21.00 13.04 22.01
C LYS A 344 20.44 12.52 23.35
N ASP A 345 19.66 11.44 23.28
CA ASP A 345 18.98 10.76 24.40
C ASP A 345 17.79 11.50 25.06
N LYS A 346 17.46 12.72 24.62
CA LYS A 346 16.25 13.44 25.03
C LYS A 346 15.14 13.24 23.99
N LYS A 347 13.95 12.82 24.44
CA LYS A 347 12.74 12.90 23.63
C LYS A 347 12.24 14.34 23.62
N ILE A 348 12.07 14.90 22.44
CA ILE A 348 11.61 16.29 22.25
C ILE A 348 10.35 16.27 21.38
N LYS A 349 9.35 17.07 21.77
CA LYS A 349 8.16 17.32 20.96
C LYS A 349 8.52 18.23 19.80
N LEU A 350 8.13 17.82 18.61
CA LEU A 350 8.43 18.47 17.34
C LEU A 350 7.17 19.12 16.79
N HIS A 351 7.22 20.44 16.63
CA HIS A 351 6.19 21.23 15.97
C HIS A 351 6.69 21.61 14.59
N GLN A 352 5.90 21.36 13.54
CA GLN A 352 6.30 21.86 12.23
C GLN A 352 6.22 23.38 12.25
N TYR A 353 7.21 24.05 11.66
CA TYR A 353 7.25 25.50 11.54
C TYR A 353 6.01 26.02 10.81
N ASP A 354 5.66 25.31 9.73
CA ASP A 354 4.51 25.60 8.89
C ASP A 354 3.29 24.71 9.20
N ASN A 355 2.14 25.22 8.79
CA ASN A 355 0.84 24.59 8.97
C ASN A 355 0.70 23.29 8.17
N ILE A 356 0.37 22.17 8.85
CA ILE A 356 0.13 20.86 8.19
C ILE A 356 -1.35 20.70 7.85
N TRP A 357 -1.63 20.66 6.55
CA TRP A 357 -2.96 20.45 6.01
C TRP A 357 -3.26 18.95 5.93
N LYS A 358 -3.88 18.39 6.98
CA LYS A 358 -4.32 16.99 6.98
C LYS A 358 -5.47 16.78 6.00
N THR A 359 -5.37 15.76 5.15
CA THR A 359 -6.48 15.32 4.30
C THR A 359 -7.54 14.55 5.08
N SER A 360 -7.17 13.75 6.08
CA SER A 360 -8.12 12.94 6.84
C SER A 360 -7.72 12.65 8.29
N PHE A 361 -8.73 12.43 9.13
CA PHE A 361 -8.61 11.92 10.50
C PHE A 361 -8.87 10.41 10.60
N LYS A 362 -9.08 9.73 9.47
CA LYS A 362 -9.36 8.30 9.42
C LYS A 362 -8.21 7.49 10.03
N LYS A 363 -8.55 6.42 10.74
CA LYS A 363 -7.60 5.44 11.27
C LYS A 363 -7.90 4.09 10.64
N VAL A 364 -6.88 3.47 10.08
CA VAL A 364 -6.93 2.08 9.64
C VAL A 364 -5.87 1.31 10.39
N HIS A 365 -6.30 0.24 11.04
CA HIS A 365 -5.38 -0.72 11.60
C HIS A 365 -5.01 -1.72 10.51
N VAL A 366 -3.78 -1.66 10.01
CA VAL A 366 -3.19 -2.74 9.20
C VAL A 366 -2.37 -3.60 10.15
N THR A 367 -2.62 -4.91 10.16
CA THR A 367 -1.82 -5.82 10.97
C THR A 367 -0.47 -5.96 10.28
N THR A 368 0.59 -5.51 10.96
CA THR A 368 1.96 -5.53 10.46
C THR A 368 2.74 -6.63 11.17
N ARG A 369 3.77 -7.16 10.49
CA ARG A 369 4.71 -8.13 11.07
C ARG A 369 5.93 -7.39 11.64
N PRO A 370 6.61 -7.92 12.66
CA PRO A 370 7.88 -7.37 13.12
C PRO A 370 8.87 -7.25 11.95
N LYS A 371 9.64 -6.16 11.91
CA LYS A 371 10.68 -5.93 10.89
C LYS A 371 11.97 -6.68 11.24
N GLU A 372 12.81 -6.90 10.24
CA GLU A 372 14.21 -7.34 10.43
C GLU A 372 14.95 -6.37 11.37
N LYS A 373 15.80 -6.92 12.24
CA LYS A 373 16.70 -6.13 13.10
C LYS A 373 17.84 -5.51 12.30
N TYR A 374 18.30 -6.23 11.28
CA TYR A 374 19.30 -5.80 10.30
C TYR A 374 18.94 -6.41 8.96
N ASP A 375 19.27 -5.72 7.88
CA ASP A 375 18.97 -6.18 6.53
C ASP A 375 19.56 -7.59 6.29
N GLY A 376 18.71 -8.54 5.92
CA GLY A 376 19.09 -9.93 5.66
C GLY A 376 19.04 -10.87 6.87
N GLU A 377 18.60 -10.42 8.05
CA GLU A 377 18.44 -11.27 9.26
C GLU A 377 17.63 -12.54 8.96
N TRP A 378 16.53 -12.41 8.22
CA TRP A 378 15.67 -13.54 7.96
C TRP A 378 16.35 -14.56 7.05
N ALA A 379 17.09 -14.09 6.04
CA ALA A 379 17.85 -14.94 5.13
C ALA A 379 18.98 -15.67 5.86
N ASP A 380 19.72 -14.98 6.73
CA ASP A 380 20.76 -15.59 7.56
C ASP A 380 20.21 -16.69 8.48
N THR A 381 19.04 -16.45 9.06
CA THR A 381 18.37 -17.44 9.92
C THR A 381 17.88 -18.63 9.10
N TRP A 382 17.36 -18.39 7.89
CA TRP A 382 16.93 -19.44 6.96
C TRP A 382 18.10 -20.29 6.44
N ASN A 383 19.25 -19.68 6.17
CA ASN A 383 20.46 -20.38 5.74
C ASN A 383 21.03 -21.29 6.83
N LYS A 384 20.79 -20.94 8.10
CA LYS A 384 21.14 -21.76 9.28
C LYS A 384 20.05 -22.76 9.69
N ARG A 385 19.08 -23.05 8.80
CA ARG A 385 18.00 -24.00 9.06
C ARG A 385 18.55 -25.40 9.37
N THR A 386 17.85 -26.11 10.25
CA THR A 386 18.19 -27.49 10.59
C THR A 386 17.26 -28.48 9.90
N ASN A 387 15.94 -28.22 9.96
CA ASN A 387 14.89 -29.09 9.43
C ASN A 387 13.80 -28.22 8.79
N LEU A 388 13.00 -28.80 7.88
CA LEU A 388 11.77 -28.17 7.38
C LEU A 388 10.59 -28.71 8.18
N LEU A 389 9.82 -27.81 8.77
CA LEU A 389 8.67 -28.14 9.63
C LEU A 389 7.47 -27.29 9.25
N SER A 390 6.27 -27.83 9.43
CA SER A 390 5.03 -27.11 9.20
C SER A 390 4.66 -26.24 10.39
N HIS A 391 3.83 -25.23 10.13
CA HIS A 391 3.15 -24.46 11.15
C HIS A 391 1.86 -25.18 11.57
N ILE A 392 1.90 -25.84 12.73
CA ILE A 392 0.81 -26.69 13.24
C ILE A 392 -0.58 -26.03 13.17
N PRO A 393 -0.76 -24.74 13.53
CA PRO A 393 -2.07 -24.09 13.39
C PRO A 393 -2.61 -24.07 11.94
N GLU A 394 -1.74 -23.92 10.95
CA GLU A 394 -2.13 -24.01 9.53
C GLU A 394 -2.50 -25.43 9.12
N ASP A 395 -1.78 -26.45 9.60
CA ASP A 395 -2.11 -27.85 9.32
C ASP A 395 -3.54 -28.18 9.80
N VAL A 396 -3.87 -27.77 11.02
CA VAL A 396 -5.22 -27.93 11.60
C VAL A 396 -6.28 -27.17 10.78
N LEU A 397 -5.95 -25.98 10.27
CA LEU A 397 -6.87 -25.21 9.42
C LEU A 397 -7.06 -25.88 8.06
N MET A 398 -5.99 -26.37 7.45
CA MET A 398 -6.03 -27.08 6.19
C MET A 398 -6.89 -28.34 6.30
N GLU A 399 -6.75 -29.14 7.36
CA GLU A 399 -7.59 -30.33 7.59
C GLU A 399 -9.07 -29.96 7.81
N LYS A 400 -9.35 -28.90 8.58
CA LYS A 400 -10.72 -28.38 8.72
C LYS A 400 -11.30 -27.99 7.36
N HIS A 401 -10.53 -27.31 6.52
CA HIS A 401 -10.96 -26.95 5.17
C HIS A 401 -11.15 -28.18 4.27
N MET A 402 -10.26 -29.18 4.33
CA MET A 402 -10.43 -30.46 3.62
C MET A 402 -11.72 -31.16 4.04
N ASN A 403 -12.05 -31.17 5.34
CA ASN A 403 -13.31 -31.75 5.82
C ASN A 403 -14.54 -31.01 5.32
N ILE A 404 -14.49 -29.67 5.22
CA ILE A 404 -15.55 -28.88 4.60
C ILE A 404 -15.70 -29.26 3.11
N LEU A 405 -14.59 -29.44 2.39
CA LEU A 405 -14.60 -29.88 0.99
C LEU A 405 -15.22 -31.28 0.84
N ARG A 406 -14.79 -32.25 1.66
CA ARG A 406 -15.36 -33.61 1.69
C ARG A 406 -16.87 -33.57 1.91
N ASN A 407 -17.36 -32.74 2.84
CA ASN A 407 -18.79 -32.59 3.09
C ASN A 407 -19.55 -31.97 1.90
N LYS A 408 -18.97 -30.97 1.24
CA LYS A 408 -19.57 -30.36 0.04
C LYS A 408 -19.68 -31.37 -1.11
N ILE A 409 -18.61 -32.13 -1.36
CA ILE A 409 -18.58 -33.18 -2.39
C ILE A 409 -19.61 -34.27 -2.06
N ARG A 410 -19.71 -34.68 -0.79
CA ARG A 410 -20.72 -35.65 -0.34
C ARG A 410 -22.13 -35.16 -0.65
N ASN A 411 -22.42 -33.89 -0.37
CA ASN A 411 -23.73 -33.31 -0.64
C ASN A 411 -24.05 -33.28 -2.15
N MET A 412 -23.09 -32.89 -2.99
CA MET A 412 -23.27 -32.90 -4.45
C MET A 412 -23.62 -34.31 -4.98
N LEU A 413 -22.87 -35.33 -4.55
CA LEU A 413 -23.14 -36.72 -4.93
C LEU A 413 -24.51 -37.23 -4.48
N THR A 414 -25.01 -36.74 -3.34
CA THR A 414 -26.34 -37.12 -2.84
C THR A 414 -27.45 -36.41 -3.59
N GLU A 415 -27.27 -35.14 -3.98
CA GLU A 415 -28.26 -34.35 -4.70
C GLU A 415 -28.53 -34.91 -6.11
N ASP A 416 -27.49 -35.34 -6.82
CA ASP A 416 -27.64 -35.98 -8.15
C ASP A 416 -28.46 -37.27 -8.11
N LYS A 417 -28.52 -37.94 -6.96
CA LYS A 417 -29.28 -39.18 -6.74
C LYS A 417 -30.62 -38.93 -6.06
N ALA A 418 -31.00 -37.68 -5.82
CA ALA A 418 -32.24 -37.33 -5.16
C ALA A 418 -33.44 -37.80 -5.99
N LYS A 419 -34.35 -38.53 -5.32
CA LYS A 419 -35.61 -38.96 -5.92
C LYS A 419 -36.68 -37.94 -5.62
N ILE A 420 -37.36 -37.49 -6.66
CA ILE A 420 -38.47 -36.54 -6.53
C ILE A 420 -39.77 -37.32 -6.64
N GLU A 421 -40.67 -37.11 -5.67
CA GLU A 421 -42.01 -37.71 -5.70
C GLU A 421 -43.10 -36.74 -5.20
N PRO A 422 -44.37 -36.96 -5.55
CA PRO A 422 -45.46 -36.18 -5.01
C PRO A 422 -45.58 -36.34 -3.49
N PHE A 423 -45.79 -35.24 -2.79
CA PHE A 423 -46.03 -35.20 -1.35
C PHE A 423 -47.27 -36.02 -1.02
N LYS A 424 -47.10 -36.99 -0.12
CA LYS A 424 -48.20 -37.80 0.42
C LYS A 424 -48.38 -37.59 1.91
N VAL A 425 -47.35 -37.93 2.69
CA VAL A 425 -47.42 -37.99 4.16
C VAL A 425 -46.21 -37.37 4.87
N SER A 426 -45.06 -37.25 4.22
CA SER A 426 -43.83 -36.73 4.82
C SER A 426 -43.12 -35.78 3.86
N ILE A 427 -42.50 -34.73 4.42
CA ILE A 427 -41.67 -33.78 3.69
C ILE A 427 -40.31 -34.41 3.27
N LYS A 428 -40.01 -35.61 3.76
CA LYS A 428 -38.73 -36.31 3.54
C LYS A 428 -37.55 -35.39 3.84
N ASP A 429 -36.68 -35.15 2.87
CA ASP A 429 -35.49 -34.30 3.01
C ASP A 429 -35.73 -32.86 2.51
N GLY A 430 -36.96 -32.53 2.11
CA GLY A 430 -37.38 -31.18 1.75
C GLY A 430 -38.32 -31.11 0.55
N ILE A 431 -38.88 -29.92 0.31
CA ILE A 431 -39.72 -29.63 -0.86
C ILE A 431 -38.83 -29.31 -2.06
N ASP A 432 -39.11 -29.93 -3.20
CA ASP A 432 -38.51 -29.55 -4.48
C ASP A 432 -39.32 -28.40 -5.10
N MET A 433 -38.88 -27.17 -4.89
CA MET A 433 -39.55 -25.98 -5.40
C MET A 433 -39.60 -25.96 -6.93
N ARG A 434 -38.57 -26.47 -7.61
CA ARG A 434 -38.49 -26.39 -9.07
C ARG A 434 -39.52 -27.33 -9.71
N GLU A 435 -39.60 -28.57 -9.25
CA GLU A 435 -40.55 -29.55 -9.78
C GLU A 435 -41.99 -29.25 -9.33
N THR A 436 -42.16 -28.67 -8.13
CA THR A 436 -43.46 -28.15 -7.66
C THR A 436 -43.97 -27.01 -8.54
N ILE A 437 -43.11 -26.05 -8.91
CA ILE A 437 -43.47 -24.96 -9.83
C ILE A 437 -43.74 -25.51 -11.24
N ARG A 438 -42.93 -26.45 -11.73
CA ARG A 438 -43.11 -27.07 -13.05
C ARG A 438 -44.45 -27.79 -13.18
N ASN A 439 -44.90 -28.45 -12.11
CA ASN A 439 -46.17 -29.15 -12.04
C ASN A 439 -47.25 -28.34 -11.31
N TYR A 440 -47.13 -27.02 -11.22
CA TYR A 440 -48.05 -26.16 -10.47
C TYR A 440 -49.51 -26.33 -10.92
N TYR A 441 -49.73 -26.59 -12.22
CA TYR A 441 -51.06 -26.86 -12.79
C TYR A 441 -51.75 -28.10 -12.19
N LYS A 442 -51.00 -29.07 -11.66
CA LYS A 442 -51.53 -30.25 -10.97
C LYS A 442 -51.93 -29.99 -9.52
N LYS A 443 -51.55 -28.83 -8.96
CA LYS A 443 -51.72 -28.47 -7.53
C LYS A 443 -51.10 -29.49 -6.56
N GLU A 444 -50.05 -30.17 -7.00
CA GLU A 444 -49.29 -31.13 -6.21
C GLU A 444 -47.98 -30.51 -5.74
N ILE A 445 -47.61 -30.76 -4.48
CA ILE A 445 -46.30 -30.40 -3.94
C ILE A 445 -45.37 -31.60 -4.17
N TYR A 446 -44.16 -31.36 -4.65
CA TYR A 446 -43.16 -32.40 -4.85
C TYR A 446 -42.11 -32.33 -3.74
N VAL A 447 -41.74 -33.48 -3.20
CA VAL A 447 -40.72 -33.64 -2.16
C VAL A 447 -39.55 -34.44 -2.68
N LYS A 448 -38.36 -34.13 -2.17
CA LYS A 448 -37.13 -34.84 -2.49
C LYS A 448 -36.73 -35.79 -1.38
N GLU A 449 -36.35 -37.00 -1.76
CA GLU A 449 -35.66 -37.97 -0.92
C GLU A 449 -34.20 -38.06 -1.37
N ILE A 450 -33.30 -37.69 -0.48
CA ILE A 450 -31.87 -37.68 -0.73
C ILE A 450 -31.30 -38.99 -0.17
N PRO A 451 -30.90 -39.95 -1.03
CA PRO A 451 -30.40 -41.23 -0.54
C PRO A 451 -29.06 -41.05 0.17
N LYS A 452 -28.90 -41.69 1.34
CA LYS A 452 -27.62 -41.71 2.05
C LYS A 452 -26.57 -42.46 1.22
N ILE A 453 -25.44 -41.81 0.95
CA ILE A 453 -24.29 -42.46 0.30
C ILE A 453 -23.71 -43.52 1.23
N LYS A 454 -23.47 -44.72 0.68
CA LYS A 454 -22.65 -45.74 1.32
C LYS A 454 -21.18 -45.49 0.97
N GLY A 455 -20.36 -45.16 1.96
CA GLY A 455 -18.92 -44.93 1.84
C GLY A 455 -18.48 -43.51 2.22
N ASN A 456 -17.20 -43.35 2.54
CA ASN A 456 -16.59 -42.05 2.78
C ASN A 456 -15.91 -41.52 1.51
N ILE A 457 -15.64 -40.22 1.50
CA ILE A 457 -14.71 -39.60 0.57
C ILE A 457 -13.39 -39.57 1.31
N GLY A 458 -12.45 -40.41 0.87
CA GLY A 458 -11.16 -40.57 1.54
C GLY A 458 -10.20 -39.46 1.10
N HIS A 459 -9.35 -39.83 0.14
CA HIS A 459 -8.31 -38.95 -0.38
C HIS A 459 -8.89 -37.77 -1.16
N MET A 460 -8.17 -36.66 -1.12
CA MET A 460 -8.53 -35.40 -1.74
C MET A 460 -7.35 -34.90 -2.56
N VAL A 461 -7.61 -34.54 -3.82
CA VAL A 461 -6.60 -33.92 -4.68
C VAL A 461 -7.08 -32.53 -5.06
N VAL A 462 -6.24 -31.53 -4.81
CA VAL A 462 -6.54 -30.12 -5.07
C VAL A 462 -5.46 -29.55 -5.97
N ILE A 463 -5.85 -29.09 -7.15
CA ILE A 463 -4.96 -28.52 -8.17
C ILE A 463 -5.33 -27.05 -8.36
N PHE A 464 -4.35 -26.16 -8.24
CA PHE A 464 -4.52 -24.72 -8.47
C PHE A 464 -3.93 -24.28 -9.80
N ASP A 465 -2.80 -24.88 -10.19
CA ASP A 465 -2.08 -24.59 -11.42
C ASP A 465 -1.61 -25.89 -12.06
N GLU A 466 -2.22 -26.24 -13.18
CA GLU A 466 -1.88 -27.41 -13.99
C GLU A 466 -1.16 -27.05 -15.29
N GLU A 467 -1.21 -25.78 -15.70
CA GLU A 467 -0.60 -25.31 -16.95
C GLU A 467 0.91 -25.12 -16.78
N HIS A 468 1.32 -24.73 -15.56
CA HIS A 468 2.70 -24.43 -15.21
C HIS A 468 3.20 -25.32 -14.07
N ASP A 469 2.63 -26.51 -13.90
CA ASP A 469 2.95 -27.37 -12.76
C ASP A 469 4.43 -27.80 -12.72
N GLU A 470 5.04 -28.07 -13.86
CA GLU A 470 6.47 -28.38 -13.98
C GLU A 470 7.41 -27.21 -13.66
N ASN A 471 6.90 -25.97 -13.57
CA ASN A 471 7.68 -24.79 -13.17
C ASN A 471 7.83 -24.66 -11.64
N TYR A 472 7.18 -25.54 -10.87
CA TYR A 472 7.33 -25.55 -9.42
C TYR A 472 8.56 -26.36 -9.03
N ASP A 473 9.50 -25.71 -8.35
CA ASP A 473 10.82 -26.26 -8.05
C ASP A 473 10.83 -27.18 -6.82
N TRP A 474 9.76 -27.20 -6.02
CA TRP A 474 9.72 -27.99 -4.79
C TRP A 474 8.61 -29.04 -4.76
N ASN A 475 9.06 -30.28 -4.92
CA ASN A 475 8.23 -31.48 -5.00
C ASN A 475 8.60 -32.40 -3.84
N ILE A 476 7.64 -32.71 -2.98
CA ILE A 476 7.91 -33.50 -1.77
C ILE A 476 6.72 -34.37 -1.37
N VAL A 477 7.03 -35.47 -0.68
CA VAL A 477 6.07 -36.18 0.16
C VAL A 477 6.24 -35.68 1.59
N TRP A 478 5.23 -34.99 2.09
CA TRP A 478 5.21 -34.38 3.41
C TRP A 478 4.43 -35.26 4.38
N TYR A 479 5.16 -35.88 5.31
CA TYR A 479 4.59 -36.83 6.27
C TYR A 479 3.92 -36.12 7.44
N SER A 480 2.79 -36.66 7.90
CA SER A 480 2.10 -36.10 9.06
C SER A 480 2.84 -36.36 10.38
N GLU A 481 2.84 -35.36 11.28
CA GLU A 481 3.37 -35.51 12.65
C GLU A 481 2.33 -36.13 13.61
N ALA A 482 1.04 -36.02 13.27
CA ALA A 482 -0.08 -36.48 14.09
C ALA A 482 -0.96 -37.51 13.34
N HIS A 483 -1.58 -38.41 14.08
CA HIS A 483 -2.43 -39.48 13.53
C HIS A 483 -3.70 -38.94 12.82
N ASP A 484 -4.18 -37.77 13.23
CA ASP A 484 -5.40 -37.16 12.68
C ASP A 484 -5.12 -36.22 11.49
N ASP A 485 -3.86 -36.15 11.03
CA ASP A 485 -3.41 -35.33 9.90
C ASP A 485 -3.13 -36.21 8.68
N SER A 486 -3.47 -35.71 7.48
CA SER A 486 -3.18 -36.40 6.22
C SER A 486 -1.70 -36.35 5.87
N ASP A 487 -1.19 -37.40 5.24
CA ASP A 487 0.05 -37.26 4.47
C ASP A 487 -0.23 -36.42 3.21
N LEU A 488 0.68 -35.51 2.87
CA LEU A 488 0.58 -34.69 1.67
C LEU A 488 1.60 -35.10 0.64
N ILE A 489 1.19 -35.09 -0.62
CA ILE A 489 2.09 -35.14 -1.76
C ILE A 489 1.86 -33.85 -2.53
N LEU A 490 2.88 -33.03 -2.70
CA LEU A 490 2.69 -31.64 -3.14
C LEU A 490 3.80 -31.18 -4.08
N TYR A 491 3.43 -30.29 -5.00
CA TYR A 491 4.37 -29.44 -5.73
C TYR A 491 4.05 -27.98 -5.41
N SER A 492 5.09 -27.20 -5.13
CA SER A 492 4.96 -25.82 -4.63
C SER A 492 6.21 -24.99 -4.88
N THR A 493 6.12 -23.69 -4.59
CA THR A 493 7.27 -22.78 -4.69
C THR A 493 8.35 -23.15 -3.69
N GLU A 494 9.62 -23.01 -4.05
CA GLU A 494 10.73 -23.37 -3.18
C GLU A 494 10.73 -22.59 -1.84
N PRO A 495 10.80 -23.29 -0.69
CA PRO A 495 10.98 -22.66 0.61
C PRO A 495 12.30 -21.90 0.69
N GLY A 496 12.22 -20.64 1.12
CA GLY A 496 13.35 -19.70 1.14
C GLY A 496 13.18 -18.56 0.14
N ASN A 497 12.39 -18.74 -0.92
CA ASN A 497 12.19 -17.71 -1.94
C ASN A 497 11.39 -16.50 -1.42
N THR A 498 10.50 -16.69 -0.45
CA THR A 498 9.71 -15.61 0.15
C THR A 498 9.70 -15.74 1.67
N LEU A 499 10.59 -15.01 2.34
CA LEU A 499 10.71 -15.00 3.79
C LEU A 499 9.73 -13.98 4.39
N VAL A 500 9.01 -14.40 5.43
CA VAL A 500 8.03 -13.56 6.14
C VAL A 500 8.38 -13.33 7.61
N GLY A 501 9.48 -13.95 8.06
CA GLY A 501 10.03 -13.85 9.40
C GLY A 501 11.35 -14.62 9.50
N PRO A 502 12.04 -14.56 10.65
CA PRO A 502 13.36 -15.16 10.82
C PRO A 502 13.29 -16.68 10.69
N GLY A 503 13.76 -17.21 9.56
CA GLY A 503 13.67 -18.65 9.25
C GLY A 503 12.26 -19.15 8.95
N ILE A 504 11.33 -18.27 8.57
CA ILE A 504 9.93 -18.59 8.21
C ILE A 504 9.72 -18.23 6.73
N SER A 505 9.42 -19.24 5.91
CA SER A 505 9.15 -19.05 4.49
C SER A 505 7.66 -19.25 4.18
N LYS A 506 7.07 -18.33 3.42
CA LYS A 506 5.73 -18.48 2.85
C LYS A 506 5.85 -19.17 1.49
N CYS A 507 5.09 -20.24 1.30
CA CYS A 507 5.09 -21.05 0.09
C CYS A 507 3.69 -21.11 -0.51
N PHE A 508 3.62 -21.34 -1.82
CA PHE A 508 2.36 -21.47 -2.56
C PHE A 508 2.29 -22.83 -3.24
N PHE A 509 1.21 -23.56 -2.99
CA PHE A 509 0.88 -24.79 -3.69
C PHE A 509 0.56 -24.52 -5.16
N GLY A 510 1.16 -25.31 -6.04
CA GLY A 510 0.63 -25.55 -7.38
C GLY A 510 -0.46 -26.62 -7.33
N GLY A 511 -0.27 -27.65 -6.50
CA GLY A 511 -1.26 -28.67 -6.19
C GLY A 511 -0.79 -29.64 -5.12
N TYR A 512 -1.74 -30.33 -4.50
CA TYR A 512 -1.44 -31.39 -3.52
C TYR A 512 -2.49 -32.51 -3.51
N ALA A 513 -2.05 -33.70 -3.11
CA ALA A 513 -2.90 -34.83 -2.72
C ALA A 513 -2.81 -35.02 -1.20
N SER A 514 -3.96 -34.92 -0.52
CA SER A 514 -4.16 -35.24 0.89
C SER A 514 -4.65 -36.68 1.02
N LEU A 515 -3.82 -37.51 1.67
CA LEU A 515 -4.08 -38.92 1.91
C LEU A 515 -4.57 -39.12 3.35
N MET A 516 -5.84 -39.50 3.51
CA MET A 516 -6.49 -39.74 4.79
C MET A 516 -7.15 -41.13 4.78
N PRO A 517 -6.83 -42.03 5.74
CA PRO A 517 -5.82 -41.90 6.80
C PRO A 517 -4.38 -41.78 6.25
N PRO A 518 -3.40 -41.31 7.06
CA PRO A 518 -2.00 -41.28 6.66
C PRO A 518 -1.47 -42.70 6.39
N GLN A 519 -0.68 -42.85 5.33
CA GLN A 519 -0.23 -44.13 4.78
C GLN A 519 1.29 -44.20 4.53
N ALA A 520 2.02 -43.13 4.83
CA ALA A 520 3.45 -42.98 4.57
C ALA A 520 3.83 -43.42 3.13
N PRO A 521 3.29 -42.76 2.09
CA PRO A 521 3.58 -43.14 0.71
C PRO A 521 5.09 -43.04 0.43
N TYR A 522 5.58 -43.88 -0.49
CA TYR A 522 6.96 -43.76 -0.94
C TYR A 522 7.13 -42.48 -1.76
N ASP A 523 8.38 -42.12 -2.06
CA ASP A 523 8.72 -40.94 -2.86
C ASP A 523 8.24 -41.10 -4.33
N VAL A 524 6.97 -40.74 -4.56
CA VAL A 524 6.29 -40.90 -5.86
C VAL A 524 6.86 -40.03 -6.96
N TRP A 525 7.57 -38.97 -6.61
CA TRP A 525 8.21 -38.07 -7.56
C TRP A 525 9.29 -38.79 -8.38
N ARG A 526 9.92 -39.83 -7.82
CA ARG A 526 10.88 -40.68 -8.54
C ARG A 526 10.26 -41.48 -9.67
N GLU A 527 8.95 -41.76 -9.58
CA GLU A 527 8.25 -42.52 -10.61
C GLU A 527 7.74 -41.63 -11.75
N TYR A 528 7.76 -40.31 -11.60
CA TYR A 528 7.18 -39.38 -12.55
C TYR A 528 7.71 -39.59 -13.97
N ALA A 529 9.04 -39.60 -14.15
CA ALA A 529 9.66 -39.74 -15.46
C ALA A 529 9.29 -41.06 -16.15
N ARG A 530 9.14 -42.14 -15.39
CA ARG A 530 8.72 -43.45 -15.90
C ARG A 530 7.25 -43.41 -16.31
N LEU A 531 6.36 -42.99 -15.41
CA LEU A 531 4.92 -42.96 -15.66
C LEU A 531 4.55 -42.00 -16.81
N LYS A 532 5.31 -40.90 -16.96
CA LYS A 532 5.16 -39.96 -18.07
C LYS A 532 5.55 -40.61 -19.41
N LYS A 533 6.66 -41.34 -19.43
CA LYS A 533 7.10 -42.10 -20.60
C LYS A 533 6.11 -43.20 -21.00
N ASP A 534 5.51 -43.86 -20.01
CA ASP A 534 4.51 -44.91 -20.22
C ASP A 534 3.13 -44.34 -20.62
N GLY A 535 2.98 -43.00 -20.68
CA GLY A 535 1.76 -42.32 -21.09
C GLY A 535 0.62 -42.37 -20.07
N ILE A 536 0.91 -42.80 -18.83
CA ILE A 536 -0.09 -42.92 -17.75
C ILE A 536 -0.40 -41.55 -17.14
N VAL A 537 0.63 -40.72 -16.95
CA VAL A 537 0.51 -39.35 -16.42
C VAL A 537 1.08 -38.36 -17.42
N ARG A 538 0.46 -37.18 -17.56
CA ARG A 538 0.94 -36.13 -18.47
C ARG A 538 1.79 -35.08 -17.77
N ASN A 539 1.42 -34.77 -16.53
CA ASN A 539 1.95 -33.67 -15.73
C ASN A 539 1.92 -34.01 -14.22
N TYR A 540 2.34 -33.10 -13.35
CA TYR A 540 2.33 -33.33 -11.90
C TYR A 540 0.91 -33.47 -11.34
N ALA A 541 -0.06 -32.72 -11.87
CA ALA A 541 -1.46 -32.87 -11.48
C ALA A 541 -1.99 -34.30 -11.69
N ASP A 542 -1.67 -34.91 -12.85
CA ASP A 542 -1.98 -36.31 -13.15
C ASP A 542 -1.25 -37.28 -12.20
N LEU A 543 0.02 -36.99 -11.83
CA LEU A 543 0.78 -37.82 -10.88
C LEU A 543 0.14 -37.83 -9.49
N LEU A 544 -0.29 -36.66 -9.00
CA LEU A 544 -0.99 -36.54 -7.72
C LEU A 544 -2.29 -37.35 -7.72
N LEU A 545 -3.06 -37.22 -8.80
CA LEU A 545 -4.31 -37.98 -8.95
C LEU A 545 -4.06 -39.48 -9.06
N TYR A 546 -3.09 -39.91 -9.88
CA TYR A 546 -2.67 -41.30 -10.00
C TYR A 546 -2.31 -41.88 -8.64
N THR A 547 -1.50 -41.16 -7.87
CA THR A 547 -1.07 -41.59 -6.54
C THR A 547 -2.24 -41.71 -5.58
N ALA A 548 -3.14 -40.72 -5.56
CA ALA A 548 -4.33 -40.77 -4.73
C ALA A 548 -5.28 -41.93 -5.10
N ILE A 549 -5.31 -42.35 -6.37
CA ILE A 549 -6.06 -43.54 -6.82
C ILE A 549 -5.41 -44.82 -6.29
N VAL A 550 -4.08 -44.95 -6.40
CA VAL A 550 -3.33 -46.14 -5.99
C VAL A 550 -3.43 -46.38 -4.48
N TYR A 551 -3.33 -45.32 -3.68
CA TYR A 551 -3.39 -45.39 -2.21
C TYR A 551 -4.82 -45.32 -1.66
N SER A 552 -5.84 -45.25 -2.51
CA SER A 552 -7.22 -45.06 -2.06
C SER A 552 -7.73 -46.27 -1.31
N VAL A 553 -8.23 -46.05 -0.09
CA VAL A 553 -8.93 -47.07 0.72
C VAL A 553 -10.46 -46.95 0.61
N ASP A 554 -10.93 -45.75 0.26
CA ASP A 554 -12.34 -45.44 0.14
C ASP A 554 -12.82 -45.55 -1.31
N LYS A 555 -14.13 -45.76 -1.47
CA LYS A 555 -14.74 -45.86 -2.80
C LYS A 555 -14.67 -44.53 -3.58
N TYR A 556 -14.80 -43.39 -2.89
CA TYR A 556 -14.89 -42.08 -3.52
C TYR A 556 -13.60 -41.28 -3.29
N LEU A 557 -13.08 -40.72 -4.38
CA LEU A 557 -11.91 -39.82 -4.38
C LEU A 557 -12.36 -38.43 -4.82
N GLY A 558 -12.07 -37.41 -4.03
CA GLY A 558 -12.37 -36.02 -4.41
C GLY A 558 -11.26 -35.44 -5.28
N TYR A 559 -11.62 -34.85 -6.42
CA TYR A 559 -10.68 -34.18 -7.33
C TYR A 559 -11.17 -32.75 -7.61
N VAL A 560 -10.47 -31.75 -7.06
CA VAL A 560 -10.78 -30.33 -7.20
C VAL A 560 -9.72 -29.70 -8.09
N ALA A 561 -10.09 -29.30 -9.31
CA ALA A 561 -9.12 -28.81 -10.29
C ALA A 561 -9.76 -27.83 -11.29
N PRO A 562 -8.95 -27.07 -12.07
CA PRO A 562 -9.46 -26.24 -13.17
C PRO A 562 -10.09 -27.07 -14.29
N THR A 563 -9.49 -28.22 -14.62
CA THR A 563 -9.99 -29.13 -15.66
C THR A 563 -10.33 -30.52 -15.11
N PRO A 564 -11.22 -31.28 -15.80
CA PRO A 564 -11.56 -32.62 -15.38
C PRO A 564 -10.40 -33.62 -15.59
N PRO A 565 -10.40 -34.75 -14.86
CA PRO A 565 -9.30 -35.70 -14.92
C PRO A 565 -9.24 -36.42 -16.27
N SER A 566 -8.04 -36.86 -16.65
CA SER A 566 -7.79 -37.55 -17.92
C SER A 566 -8.59 -38.85 -18.04
N ASN A 567 -8.94 -39.24 -19.26
CA ASN A 567 -9.68 -40.49 -19.50
C ASN A 567 -8.88 -41.72 -19.07
N ILE A 568 -7.56 -41.70 -19.27
CA ILE A 568 -6.64 -42.77 -18.85
C ILE A 568 -6.75 -43.01 -17.34
N LEU A 569 -6.71 -41.94 -16.53
CA LEU A 569 -6.82 -42.05 -15.07
C LEU A 569 -8.22 -42.46 -14.61
N LYS A 570 -9.27 -42.03 -15.32
CA LYS A 570 -10.65 -42.49 -15.05
C LYS A 570 -10.81 -44.00 -15.32
N GLU A 571 -10.23 -44.50 -16.40
CA GLU A 571 -10.25 -45.92 -16.73
C GLU A 571 -9.42 -46.72 -15.74
N PHE A 572 -8.21 -46.25 -15.42
CA PHE A 572 -7.34 -46.85 -14.40
C PHE A 572 -8.03 -46.97 -13.05
N ALA A 573 -8.69 -45.90 -12.57
CA ALA A 573 -9.45 -45.91 -11.31
C ALA A 573 -10.59 -46.94 -11.32
N LYS A 574 -11.31 -47.07 -12.44
CA LYS A 574 -12.42 -48.03 -12.58
C LYS A 574 -11.94 -49.48 -12.64
N MET A 575 -10.90 -49.75 -13.42
CA MET A 575 -10.47 -51.13 -13.72
C MET A 575 -9.61 -51.72 -12.60
N THR A 576 -8.71 -50.92 -12.02
CA THR A 576 -7.68 -51.42 -11.09
C THR A 576 -8.14 -51.33 -9.64
N THR A 577 -8.62 -50.17 -9.21
CA THR A 577 -8.91 -49.89 -7.77
C THR A 577 -10.39 -49.78 -7.45
N LYS A 578 -11.28 -49.77 -8.46
CA LYS A 578 -12.73 -49.58 -8.35
C LYS A 578 -13.12 -48.26 -7.64
N VAL A 579 -12.25 -47.26 -7.71
CA VAL A 579 -12.44 -45.93 -7.13
C VAL A 579 -13.24 -45.06 -8.11
N GLU A 580 -14.21 -44.32 -7.58
CA GLU A 580 -15.00 -43.34 -8.30
C GLU A 580 -14.44 -41.93 -8.05
N ILE A 581 -13.92 -41.30 -9.10
CA ILE A 581 -13.36 -39.94 -9.04
C ILE A 581 -14.50 -38.92 -9.14
N VAL A 582 -14.59 -38.05 -8.15
CA VAL A 582 -15.61 -37.02 -8.06
C VAL A 582 -14.97 -35.67 -8.36
N TYR A 583 -15.17 -35.21 -9.59
CA TYR A 583 -14.62 -33.96 -10.06
C TYR A 583 -15.47 -32.77 -9.61
N VAL A 584 -14.82 -31.78 -9.00
CA VAL A 584 -15.41 -30.48 -8.69
C VAL A 584 -14.56 -29.37 -9.33
N PRO A 585 -15.13 -28.56 -10.24
CA PRO A 585 -14.43 -27.42 -10.79
C PRO A 585 -13.94 -26.45 -9.72
N LEU A 586 -12.69 -25.98 -9.82
CA LEU A 586 -12.07 -25.06 -8.86
C LEU A 586 -12.88 -23.76 -8.65
N ASN A 587 -13.55 -23.28 -9.71
CA ASN A 587 -14.40 -22.07 -9.68
C ASN A 587 -15.67 -22.21 -8.82
N THR A 588 -15.97 -23.41 -8.31
CA THR A 588 -17.09 -23.67 -7.39
C THR A 588 -16.82 -23.12 -5.98
N PHE A 589 -15.59 -22.70 -5.70
CA PHE A 589 -15.14 -22.20 -4.40
C PHE A 589 -14.93 -20.68 -4.42
N SER A 590 -15.15 -20.04 -3.27
CA SER A 590 -14.85 -18.63 -3.13
C SER A 590 -13.34 -18.40 -3.23
N SER A 591 -12.95 -17.23 -3.73
CA SER A 591 -11.55 -16.84 -3.83
C SER A 591 -10.84 -16.86 -2.46
N GLU A 592 -11.56 -16.57 -1.38
CA GLU A 592 -11.00 -16.62 -0.02
C GLU A 592 -10.69 -18.04 0.43
N THR A 593 -11.59 -19.00 0.19
CA THR A 593 -11.34 -20.41 0.49
C THR A 593 -10.15 -20.94 -0.31
N LEU A 594 -10.09 -20.64 -1.61
CA LEU A 594 -8.95 -21.03 -2.45
C LEU A 594 -7.64 -20.41 -1.98
N ARG A 595 -7.65 -19.13 -1.58
CA ARG A 595 -6.46 -18.46 -1.01
C ARG A 595 -5.96 -19.20 0.23
N LYS A 596 -6.84 -19.48 1.20
CA LYS A 596 -6.49 -20.19 2.44
C LYS A 596 -5.94 -21.59 2.20
N LEU A 597 -6.41 -22.25 1.13
CA LEU A 597 -5.93 -23.58 0.75
C LEU A 597 -4.66 -23.57 -0.09
N ARG A 598 -4.26 -22.42 -0.66
CA ARG A 598 -3.15 -22.32 -1.62
C ARG A 598 -1.81 -21.94 -0.99
N HIS A 599 -1.80 -21.32 0.18
CA HIS A 599 -0.54 -20.94 0.84
C HIS A 599 -0.36 -21.67 2.17
N PHE A 600 0.89 -21.81 2.57
CA PHE A 600 1.33 -22.42 3.82
C PHE A 600 2.71 -21.89 4.19
N HIS A 601 3.10 -22.06 5.44
CA HIS A 601 4.40 -21.63 5.94
C HIS A 601 5.30 -22.81 6.33
N VAL A 602 6.56 -22.70 5.93
CA VAL A 602 7.62 -23.65 6.25
C VAL A 602 8.58 -23.00 7.24
N LEU A 603 8.86 -23.69 8.33
CA LEU A 603 9.74 -23.26 9.40
C LEU A 603 11.09 -23.98 9.28
N GLY A 604 12.20 -23.23 9.31
CA GLY A 604 13.56 -23.78 9.23
C GLY A 604 14.10 -24.43 10.51
N ALA A 605 13.36 -24.33 11.63
CA ALA A 605 13.72 -24.98 12.89
C ALA A 605 12.51 -25.09 13.84
N LYS A 606 12.50 -26.13 14.69
CA LYS A 606 11.40 -26.40 15.64
C LYS A 606 11.16 -25.25 16.62
N ARG A 607 12.24 -24.58 17.05
CA ARG A 607 12.18 -23.41 17.95
C ARG A 607 11.38 -22.24 17.37
N LEU A 608 11.20 -22.17 16.06
CA LEU A 608 10.48 -21.07 15.41
C LEU A 608 8.96 -21.18 15.63
N ARG A 609 8.43 -22.35 16.01
CA ARG A 609 7.01 -22.53 16.34
C ARG A 609 6.52 -21.59 17.45
N SER A 610 7.39 -21.20 18.38
CA SER A 610 7.01 -20.30 19.48
C SER A 610 6.87 -18.83 19.06
N ILE A 611 7.52 -18.43 17.96
CA ILE A 611 7.48 -17.05 17.45
C ILE A 611 6.66 -16.92 16.17
N ALA A 612 6.32 -18.03 15.50
CA ALA A 612 5.68 -18.01 14.18
C ALA A 612 4.36 -17.21 14.15
N ASN A 613 3.58 -17.23 15.25
CA ASN A 613 2.32 -16.49 15.36
C ASN A 613 2.51 -14.97 15.33
N ASP A 614 3.71 -14.46 15.63
CA ASP A 614 4.00 -13.02 15.58
C ASP A 614 4.26 -12.55 14.14
N TYR A 615 4.59 -13.47 13.22
CA TYR A 615 4.99 -13.18 11.83
C TYR A 615 3.98 -13.65 10.78
N ILE A 616 3.21 -14.71 11.07
CA ILE A 616 2.17 -15.27 10.20
C ILE A 616 0.85 -14.54 10.50
N ILE A 617 0.38 -13.72 9.56
CA ILE A 617 -0.76 -12.79 9.70
C ILE A 617 -1.95 -13.22 8.85
#